data_AF-A0A0C3BR22-F1
#
_entry.id   AF-A0A0C3BR22-F1
#
_cell.length_a   1.000
_cell.length_b   1.000
_cell.length_c   1.000
_cell.angle_alpha   90.00
_cell.angle_beta   90.00
_cell.angle_gamma   90.00
#
_symmetry.space_group_name_H-M   'P 1'
#
loop_
_entity.id
_entity.type
_entity.pdbx_description
1 polymer ?
#
loop_
_entity_poly.entity_id
_entity_poly.type
_entity_poly.pdbx_seq_one_letter_code
_entity_poly.pdbx_strand_id
1 'polypeptide(L)'
;MHAIATPAPTLLFAIASDDVAQVNRVLESGDAGPNDQVEPQSALAFTLTNDQLHHKMEIVKALLAFGADPSDLKNPELNPPRRNVASGDGRGEAITQSPVLDNVDPATGYYITRAASPSTRRISQMIHRSFFRPLTKVRYDLVGQDCALGQLFRVLSMNVQLSSVAPTVILLRGPSGHGKIGSLLGIPTHIVNMTTLRSTHDLWQSFSMSPYKEIEKTEDEKALWSLLMPWELGRCSVKTGKRHIDVRNVIWLGTSNVGEDLVFDYDASRHNPETATTREEYIELISLLRPRVSAQSGASLLSRVTTVLPFVPFSRDENMAITAETLYSLGGDQVETMSPQDIESLISRALKSYLAVEGARSLYRAVSNKSIEFP
;
A
#
# COMPACT_ATOMS: atom_id res chain seq x y z
N MET A 1 -4.16 45.71 21.47
CA MET A 1 -3.24 44.73 20.88
C MET A 1 -4.04 43.87 19.92
N HIS A 2 -3.90 44.08 18.61
CA HIS A 2 -4.49 43.20 17.60
C HIS A 2 -3.52 42.04 17.40
N ALA A 3 -3.98 40.82 17.68
CA ALA A 3 -3.24 39.62 17.31
C ALA A 3 -3.15 39.60 15.78
N ILE A 4 -1.93 39.68 15.25
CA ILE A 4 -1.65 39.43 13.85
C ILE A 4 -1.88 37.94 13.66
N ALA A 5 -3.02 37.56 13.10
CA ALA A 5 -3.25 36.20 12.66
C ALA A 5 -2.22 35.90 11.56
N THR A 6 -1.26 35.03 11.86
CA THR A 6 -0.36 34.45 10.86
C THR A 6 -1.24 33.87 9.75
N PRO A 7 -1.07 34.24 8.47
CA PRO A 7 -1.84 33.63 7.40
C PRO A 7 -1.60 32.12 7.45
N ALA A 8 -2.68 31.35 7.57
CA ALA A 8 -2.59 29.89 7.53
C ALA A 8 -1.89 29.48 6.21
N PRO A 9 -0.91 28.56 6.24
CA PRO A 9 -0.28 28.11 5.01
C PRO A 9 -1.35 27.43 4.15
N THR A 10 -1.71 28.04 3.03
CA THR A 10 -2.57 27.41 2.04
C THR A 10 -1.89 26.14 1.51
N LEU A 11 -2.68 25.17 1.04
CA LEU A 11 -2.17 23.92 0.46
C LEU A 11 -1.12 24.18 -0.64
N LEU A 12 -1.25 25.29 -1.38
CA LEU A 12 -0.24 25.77 -2.33
C LEU A 12 1.15 25.92 -1.69
N PHE A 13 1.25 26.64 -0.57
CA PHE A 13 2.52 26.90 0.09
C PHE A 13 3.11 25.64 0.68
N ALA A 14 2.28 24.73 1.20
CA ALA A 14 2.73 23.43 1.69
C ALA A 14 3.35 22.61 0.55
N ILE A 15 2.69 22.54 -0.61
CA ILE A 15 3.23 21.84 -1.79
C ILE A 15 4.48 22.54 -2.31
N ALA A 16 4.46 23.86 -2.44
CA ALA A 16 5.59 24.65 -2.93
C ALA A 16 6.81 24.63 -1.99
N SER A 17 6.62 24.28 -0.71
CA SER A 17 7.72 24.07 0.24
C SER A 17 8.45 22.74 0.07
N ASP A 18 7.94 21.85 -0.80
CA ASP A 18 8.46 20.50 -1.04
C ASP A 18 8.59 19.64 0.23
N ASP A 19 7.75 19.93 1.25
CA ASP A 19 7.75 19.24 2.54
C ASP A 19 6.47 18.40 2.70
N VAL A 20 6.63 17.08 2.55
CA VAL A 20 5.56 16.08 2.68
C VAL A 20 4.90 16.14 4.07
N ALA A 21 5.65 16.45 5.13
CA ALA A 21 5.10 16.54 6.48
C ALA A 21 4.22 17.78 6.64
N GLN A 22 4.55 18.90 5.97
CA GLN A 22 3.68 20.07 5.92
C GLN A 22 2.41 19.82 5.12
N VAL A 23 2.50 19.14 3.97
CA VAL A 23 1.32 18.76 3.18
C VAL A 23 0.38 17.87 4.02
N ASN A 24 0.90 16.84 4.69
CA ASN A 24 0.09 16.00 5.58
C ASN A 24 -0.53 16.83 6.72
N ARG A 25 0.25 17.70 7.37
CA ARG A 25 -0.26 18.54 8.47
C ARG A 25 -1.44 19.41 8.05
N VAL A 26 -1.34 20.06 6.88
CA VAL A 26 -2.41 20.91 6.34
C VAL A 26 -3.65 20.07 6.02
N LEU A 27 -3.50 18.91 5.37
CA LEU A 27 -4.62 18.04 5.03
C LEU A 27 -5.26 17.32 6.25
N GLU A 28 -4.47 17.07 7.30
CA GLU A 28 -4.94 16.51 8.57
C GLU A 28 -5.71 17.52 9.41
N SER A 29 -5.27 18.79 9.41
CA SER A 29 -5.94 19.88 10.12
C SER A 29 -7.36 20.12 9.60
N GLY A 30 -7.61 19.83 8.32
CA GLY A 30 -8.86 20.12 7.64
C GLY A 30 -9.00 21.56 7.17
N ASP A 31 -7.98 22.39 7.36
CA ASP A 31 -7.96 23.79 6.92
C ASP A 31 -7.89 23.93 5.39
N ALA A 32 -7.43 22.90 4.69
CA ALA A 32 -7.51 22.78 3.25
C ALA A 32 -7.89 21.35 2.83
N GLY A 33 -8.71 21.25 1.78
CA GLY A 33 -9.09 20.01 1.13
C GLY A 33 -8.09 19.58 0.05
N PRO A 34 -7.93 18.27 -0.20
CA PRO A 34 -7.04 17.76 -1.25
C PRO A 34 -7.48 18.10 -2.68
N ASN A 35 -8.75 18.54 -2.84
CA ASN A 35 -9.33 18.98 -4.10
C ASN A 35 -9.51 20.51 -4.16
N ASP A 36 -8.98 21.24 -3.18
CA ASP A 36 -9.02 22.70 -3.22
C ASP A 36 -8.21 23.19 -4.43
N GLN A 37 -8.72 24.24 -5.06
CA GLN A 37 -8.03 24.86 -6.19
C GLN A 37 -6.79 25.59 -5.69
N VAL A 38 -5.71 25.37 -6.41
CA VAL A 38 -4.40 25.95 -6.21
C VAL A 38 -4.12 26.75 -7.47
N GLU A 39 -4.74 27.94 -7.53
CA GLU A 39 -4.96 28.75 -8.75
C GLU A 39 -3.83 28.65 -9.80
N PRO A 40 -4.13 28.36 -11.09
CA PRO A 40 -5.42 28.03 -11.69
C PRO A 40 -5.72 26.52 -11.75
N GLN A 41 -4.97 25.67 -11.04
CA GLN A 41 -5.01 24.22 -11.21
C GLN A 41 -5.49 23.48 -9.96
N SER A 42 -5.85 22.19 -10.09
CA SER A 42 -6.04 21.35 -8.90
C SER A 42 -4.69 21.10 -8.20
N ALA A 43 -4.71 20.82 -6.90
CA ALA A 43 -3.47 20.53 -6.15
C ALA A 43 -2.66 19.39 -6.78
N LEU A 44 -3.35 18.37 -7.27
CA LEU A 44 -2.74 17.24 -7.96
C LEU A 44 -2.08 17.66 -9.28
N ALA A 45 -2.75 18.48 -10.09
CA ALA A 45 -2.19 18.96 -11.35
C ALA A 45 -1.01 19.93 -11.15
N PHE A 46 -1.11 20.82 -10.17
CA PHE A 46 -0.01 21.71 -9.79
C PHE A 46 1.23 20.89 -9.40
N THR A 47 1.05 19.86 -8.56
CA THR A 47 2.13 18.96 -8.15
C THR A 47 2.73 18.24 -9.36
N LEU A 48 1.90 17.74 -10.28
CA LEU A 48 2.37 17.00 -11.46
C LEU A 48 3.07 17.87 -12.50
N THR A 49 2.75 19.16 -12.58
CA THR A 49 3.33 20.08 -13.57
C THR A 49 4.51 20.90 -13.04
N ASN A 50 4.78 20.81 -11.73
CA ASN A 50 5.90 21.47 -11.10
C ASN A 50 7.13 20.54 -11.09
N ASP A 51 8.10 20.85 -11.94
CA ASP A 51 9.34 20.09 -12.09
C ASP A 51 10.42 20.46 -11.05
N GLN A 52 10.13 21.43 -10.17
CA GLN A 52 11.04 21.87 -9.09
C GLN A 52 10.82 21.12 -7.77
N LEU A 53 9.87 20.17 -7.73
CA LEU A 53 9.57 19.39 -6.53
C LEU A 53 10.42 18.11 -6.53
N HIS A 54 11.27 17.94 -5.52
CA HIS A 54 12.05 16.71 -5.36
C HIS A 54 11.18 15.59 -4.76
N HIS A 55 10.25 15.93 -3.86
CA HIS A 55 9.36 14.96 -3.20
C HIS A 55 8.01 14.81 -3.92
N LYS A 56 8.01 14.97 -5.25
CA LYS A 56 6.80 15.00 -6.09
C LYS A 56 5.93 13.76 -5.91
N MET A 57 6.52 12.57 -5.94
CA MET A 57 5.79 11.31 -5.82
C MET A 57 5.14 11.17 -4.44
N GLU A 58 5.84 11.52 -3.38
CA GLU A 58 5.36 11.46 -2.00
C GLU A 58 4.23 12.45 -1.76
N ILE A 59 4.31 13.66 -2.32
CA ILE A 59 3.24 14.66 -2.28
C ILE A 59 2.02 14.15 -3.05
N VAL A 60 2.18 13.56 -4.23
CA VAL A 60 1.08 12.94 -4.99
C VAL A 60 0.42 11.83 -4.18
N LYS A 61 1.21 10.90 -3.61
CA LYS A 61 0.71 9.82 -2.74
C LYS A 61 -0.09 10.39 -1.57
N ALA A 62 0.39 11.45 -0.93
CA ALA A 62 -0.33 12.14 0.15
C ALA A 62 -1.66 12.71 -0.34
N LEU A 63 -1.67 13.52 -1.40
CA LEU A 63 -2.89 14.09 -1.96
C LEU A 63 -3.94 13.00 -2.30
N LEU A 64 -3.52 11.92 -2.95
CA LEU A 64 -4.39 10.79 -3.29
C LEU A 64 -4.89 10.05 -2.03
N ALA A 65 -4.05 9.85 -1.02
CA ALA A 65 -4.42 9.24 0.27
C ALA A 65 -5.47 10.04 1.05
N PHE A 66 -5.49 11.37 0.86
CA PHE A 66 -6.49 12.27 1.43
C PHE A 66 -7.75 12.41 0.57
N GLY A 67 -7.74 11.91 -0.67
CA GLY A 67 -8.90 11.86 -1.55
C GLY A 67 -8.90 12.85 -2.70
N ALA A 68 -7.73 13.28 -3.18
CA ALA A 68 -7.62 14.02 -4.44
C ALA A 68 -8.21 13.20 -5.60
N ASP A 69 -9.03 13.82 -6.47
CA ASP A 69 -9.66 13.16 -7.61
C ASP A 69 -8.77 13.24 -8.86
N PRO A 70 -8.26 12.10 -9.38
CA PRO A 70 -7.51 12.06 -10.63
C PRO A 70 -8.29 12.57 -11.85
N SER A 71 -9.62 12.59 -11.79
CA SER A 71 -10.47 13.04 -12.90
C SER A 71 -10.27 14.52 -13.23
N ASP A 72 -9.86 15.31 -12.24
CA ASP A 72 -9.56 16.74 -12.42
C ASP A 72 -8.40 16.97 -13.41
N LEU A 73 -7.46 16.01 -13.52
CA LEU A 73 -6.34 16.08 -14.47
C LEU A 73 -6.78 16.14 -15.93
N LYS A 74 -7.98 15.64 -16.23
CA LYS A 74 -8.58 15.65 -17.57
C LYS A 74 -9.48 16.85 -17.81
N ASN A 75 -9.79 17.64 -16.78
CA ASN A 75 -10.67 18.79 -16.91
C ASN A 75 -9.91 19.98 -17.51
N PRO A 76 -10.22 20.43 -18.74
CA PRO A 76 -9.52 21.55 -19.39
C PRO A 76 -9.78 22.89 -18.69
N GLU A 77 -10.84 23.03 -17.90
CA GLU A 77 -11.13 24.24 -17.12
C GLU A 77 -10.18 24.38 -15.92
N LEU A 78 -9.84 23.26 -15.30
CA LEU A 78 -8.87 23.20 -14.19
C LEU A 78 -7.43 23.07 -14.70
N ASN A 79 -7.24 22.58 -15.93
CA ASN A 79 -5.92 22.32 -16.51
C ASN A 79 -5.86 22.86 -17.94
N PRO A 80 -5.80 24.20 -18.11
CA PRO A 80 -5.72 24.78 -19.44
C PRO A 80 -4.46 24.24 -20.15
N PRO A 81 -4.60 23.71 -21.38
CA PRO A 81 -3.45 23.20 -22.12
C PRO A 81 -2.41 24.29 -22.27
N ARG A 82 -1.14 23.98 -21.98
CA ARG A 82 -0.03 24.90 -22.24
C ARG A 82 -0.09 25.27 -23.72
N ARG A 83 -0.32 26.55 -24.04
CA ARG A 83 -0.24 27.07 -25.41
C ARG A 83 1.20 26.87 -25.89
N ASN A 84 1.47 25.76 -26.57
CA ASN A 84 2.59 25.70 -27.49
C ASN A 84 2.24 26.67 -28.61
N VAL A 85 2.96 27.78 -28.68
CA VAL A 85 2.92 28.69 -29.83
C VAL A 85 3.63 27.99 -30.99
N ALA A 86 2.98 26.97 -31.55
CA ALA A 86 3.37 26.40 -32.81
C ALA A 86 2.68 27.21 -33.91
N SER A 87 3.46 28.10 -34.52
CA SER A 87 3.11 28.69 -35.81
C SER A 87 2.94 27.57 -36.84
N GLY A 88 1.79 27.52 -37.52
CA GLY A 88 1.65 26.79 -38.79
C GLY A 88 0.45 25.86 -38.91
N ASP A 89 -0.50 26.30 -39.73
CA ASP A 89 -1.49 25.56 -40.52
C ASP A 89 -2.26 24.37 -39.92
N GLY A 90 -3.55 24.63 -39.68
CA GLY A 90 -4.61 24.11 -40.53
C GLY A 90 -4.82 22.59 -40.61
N ARG A 91 -5.83 22.12 -39.85
CA ARG A 91 -6.53 20.82 -39.96
C ARG A 91 -5.81 19.61 -39.36
N GLY A 92 -6.02 19.40 -38.06
CA GLY A 92 -5.84 18.11 -37.38
C GLY A 92 -6.95 17.91 -36.36
N GLU A 93 -7.54 16.71 -36.33
CA GLU A 93 -8.56 16.31 -35.36
C GLU A 93 -8.06 16.53 -33.92
N ALA A 94 -8.91 17.13 -33.08
CA ALA A 94 -8.59 17.40 -31.68
C ALA A 94 -8.56 16.09 -30.89
N ILE A 95 -7.39 15.47 -30.82
CA ILE A 95 -7.10 14.45 -29.82
C ILE A 95 -6.99 15.20 -28.48
N THR A 96 -8.03 15.13 -27.66
CA THR A 96 -8.07 15.68 -26.30
C THR A 96 -7.21 14.82 -25.35
N GLN A 97 -5.90 14.78 -25.59
CA GLN A 97 -4.92 14.23 -24.66
C GLN A 97 -4.54 15.32 -23.68
N SER A 98 -4.72 15.09 -22.38
CA SER A 98 -4.29 16.02 -21.34
C SER A 98 -2.75 16.01 -21.28
N PRO A 99 -2.05 17.13 -21.56
CA PRO A 99 -0.58 17.17 -21.63
C PRO A 99 0.11 16.86 -20.29
N VAL A 100 -0.66 16.80 -19.19
CA VAL A 100 -0.19 16.52 -17.83
C VAL A 100 0.18 15.04 -17.66
N LEU A 101 -0.48 14.11 -18.36
CA LEU A 101 -0.30 12.66 -18.16
C LEU A 101 0.82 12.06 -19.02
N ASP A 102 1.21 12.71 -20.12
CA ASP A 102 2.20 12.17 -21.06
C ASP A 102 3.64 12.19 -20.51
N ASN A 103 3.91 13.01 -19.48
CA ASN A 103 5.24 13.16 -18.87
C ASN A 103 5.33 12.57 -17.45
N VAL A 104 4.37 11.73 -17.04
CA VAL A 104 4.35 11.17 -15.69
C VAL A 104 5.18 9.88 -15.66
N ASP A 105 6.03 9.74 -14.65
CA ASP A 105 6.80 8.50 -14.47
C ASP A 105 5.88 7.29 -14.20
N PRO A 106 6.34 6.06 -14.48
CA PRO A 106 5.51 4.87 -14.35
C PRO A 106 4.91 4.63 -12.95
N ALA A 107 5.62 4.99 -11.87
CA ALA A 107 5.11 4.79 -10.51
C ALA A 107 4.00 5.80 -10.21
N THR A 108 4.22 7.08 -10.50
CA THR A 108 3.18 8.11 -10.30
C THR A 108 1.95 7.82 -11.15
N GLY A 109 2.14 7.40 -12.41
CA GLY A 109 1.04 7.01 -13.31
C GLY A 109 0.24 5.82 -12.78
N TYR A 110 0.91 4.85 -12.16
CA TYR A 110 0.26 3.72 -11.49
C TYR A 110 -0.66 4.19 -10.35
N TYR A 111 -0.17 5.05 -9.45
CA TYR A 111 -0.99 5.54 -8.31
C TYR A 111 -2.19 6.39 -8.76
N ILE A 112 -2.03 7.21 -9.79
CA ILE A 112 -3.11 8.01 -10.40
C ILE A 112 -4.19 7.06 -10.97
N THR A 113 -3.78 6.07 -11.76
CA THR A 113 -4.69 5.10 -12.38
C THR A 113 -5.43 4.28 -11.31
N ARG A 114 -4.69 3.83 -10.29
CA ARG A 114 -5.24 3.11 -9.14
C ARG A 114 -6.27 3.94 -8.38
N ALA A 115 -6.01 5.23 -8.16
CA ALA A 115 -6.95 6.15 -7.50
C ALA A 115 -8.19 6.43 -8.34
N ALA A 116 -8.08 6.44 -9.68
CA ALA A 116 -9.22 6.66 -10.58
C ALA A 116 -10.20 5.47 -10.61
N SER A 117 -9.72 4.26 -10.27
CA SER A 117 -10.52 3.04 -10.29
C SER A 117 -11.80 3.17 -9.44
N PRO A 118 -12.98 2.81 -9.98
CA PRO A 118 -14.24 2.88 -9.25
C PRO A 118 -14.25 2.06 -7.95
N SER A 119 -13.58 0.90 -7.95
CA SER A 119 -13.49 0.05 -6.77
C SER A 119 -12.68 0.72 -5.66
N THR A 120 -11.53 1.33 -6.00
CA THR A 120 -10.69 2.09 -5.07
C THR A 120 -11.47 3.24 -4.45
N ARG A 121 -12.11 4.08 -5.27
CA ARG A 121 -12.91 5.22 -4.79
C ARG A 121 -14.00 4.81 -3.81
N ARG A 122 -14.73 3.73 -4.11
CA ARG A 122 -15.80 3.23 -3.25
C ARG A 122 -15.28 2.77 -1.88
N ILE A 123 -14.15 2.07 -1.85
CA ILE A 123 -13.55 1.62 -0.58
C ILE A 123 -12.92 2.81 0.16
N SER A 124 -12.27 3.75 -0.53
CA SER A 124 -11.71 4.95 0.10
C SER A 124 -12.81 5.78 0.78
N GLN A 125 -13.95 6.01 0.12
CA GLN A 125 -15.10 6.68 0.72
C GLN A 125 -15.63 5.97 1.97
N MET A 126 -15.63 4.64 1.98
CA MET A 126 -16.03 3.85 3.15
C MET A 126 -15.05 4.02 4.32
N ILE A 127 -13.75 4.03 4.06
CA ILE A 127 -12.72 4.18 5.10
C ILE A 127 -12.62 5.60 5.63
N HIS A 128 -12.73 6.61 4.76
CA HIS A 128 -12.69 8.02 5.19
C HIS A 128 -13.79 8.37 6.20
N ARG A 129 -14.91 7.64 6.19
CA ARG A 129 -16.01 7.77 7.15
C ARG A 129 -15.82 6.95 8.43
N SER A 130 -14.70 6.25 8.57
CA SER A 130 -14.39 5.34 9.67
C SER A 130 -13.18 5.82 10.48
N PHE A 131 -13.00 5.27 11.67
CA PHE A 131 -11.80 5.49 12.50
C PHE A 131 -10.51 4.97 11.84
N PHE A 132 -10.62 4.21 10.75
CA PHE A 132 -9.49 3.69 9.99
C PHE A 132 -9.01 4.64 8.87
N ARG A 133 -9.40 5.91 8.87
CA ARG A 133 -8.88 6.91 7.91
C ARG A 133 -7.35 6.86 7.74
N PRO A 134 -6.51 6.74 8.79
CA PRO A 134 -5.06 6.62 8.61
C PRO A 134 -4.65 5.44 7.71
N LEU A 135 -5.49 4.41 7.61
CA LEU A 135 -5.23 3.25 6.77
C LEU A 135 -5.43 3.51 5.26
N THR A 136 -6.00 4.64 4.85
CA THR A 136 -6.07 4.97 3.41
C THR A 136 -4.68 5.16 2.81
N LYS A 137 -3.74 5.70 3.60
CA LYS A 137 -2.35 5.94 3.20
C LYS A 137 -1.62 4.66 2.79
N VAL A 138 -1.92 3.54 3.46
CA VAL A 138 -1.31 2.22 3.20
C VAL A 138 -1.39 1.80 1.74
N ARG A 139 -2.47 2.17 1.05
CA ARG A 139 -2.64 1.86 -0.38
C ARG A 139 -1.69 2.62 -1.28
N TYR A 140 -1.17 3.74 -0.82
CA TYR A 140 -0.22 4.56 -1.56
C TYR A 140 1.22 4.32 -1.09
N ASP A 141 1.39 3.68 0.07
CA ASP A 141 2.68 3.20 0.57
C ASP A 141 3.04 1.79 0.04
N LEU A 142 2.05 1.01 -0.42
CA LEU A 142 2.25 -0.34 -0.97
C LEU A 142 1.77 -0.44 -2.41
N VAL A 143 2.64 -0.86 -3.33
CA VAL A 143 2.24 -1.23 -4.70
C VAL A 143 1.48 -2.55 -4.70
N GLY A 144 0.33 -2.57 -5.38
CA GLY A 144 -0.50 -3.75 -5.57
C GLY A 144 -1.26 -4.20 -4.34
N GLN A 145 -1.61 -5.48 -4.32
CA GLN A 145 -2.35 -6.15 -3.22
C GLN A 145 -3.71 -5.48 -2.93
N ASP A 146 -4.32 -4.85 -3.93
CA ASP A 146 -5.56 -4.09 -3.80
C ASP A 146 -6.73 -4.92 -3.28
N CYS A 147 -6.85 -6.17 -3.74
CA CYS A 147 -7.88 -7.07 -3.29
C CYS A 147 -7.67 -7.47 -1.81
N ALA A 148 -6.43 -7.71 -1.38
CA ALA A 148 -6.10 -8.01 0.01
C ALA A 148 -6.41 -6.84 0.93
N LEU A 149 -5.94 -5.64 0.57
CA LEU A 149 -6.22 -4.40 1.30
C LEU A 149 -7.73 -4.09 1.31
N GLY A 150 -8.40 -4.25 0.17
CA GLY A 150 -9.84 -4.05 0.05
C GLY A 150 -10.65 -4.96 0.96
N GLN A 151 -10.28 -6.24 1.08
CA GLN A 151 -10.92 -7.17 2.01
C GLN A 151 -10.56 -6.88 3.48
N LEU A 152 -9.30 -6.53 3.76
CA LEU A 152 -8.88 -6.08 5.09
C LEU A 152 -9.77 -4.94 5.58
N PHE A 153 -9.97 -3.91 4.77
CA PHE A 153 -10.79 -2.75 5.14
C PHE A 153 -12.27 -3.08 5.32
N ARG A 154 -12.82 -4.00 4.51
CA ARG A 154 -14.19 -4.48 4.69
C ARG A 154 -14.35 -5.19 6.03
N VAL A 155 -13.44 -6.10 6.36
CA VAL A 155 -13.48 -6.86 7.62
C VAL A 155 -13.33 -5.94 8.83
N LEU A 156 -12.39 -4.99 8.79
CA LEU A 156 -12.21 -4.00 9.86
C LEU A 156 -13.47 -3.14 10.06
N SER A 157 -14.08 -2.68 8.96
CA SER A 157 -15.30 -1.87 9.01
C SER A 157 -16.48 -2.66 9.62
N MET A 158 -16.62 -3.94 9.28
CA MET A 158 -17.66 -4.82 9.84
C MET A 158 -17.44 -5.09 11.34
N ASN A 159 -16.21 -5.36 11.76
CA ASN A 159 -15.91 -5.65 13.16
C ASN A 159 -16.19 -4.47 14.09
N VAL A 160 -15.93 -3.24 13.64
CA VAL A 160 -16.27 -2.03 14.41
C VAL A 160 -17.78 -1.89 14.60
N GLN A 161 -18.58 -2.22 13.58
CA GLN A 161 -20.04 -2.15 13.67
C GLN A 161 -20.62 -3.20 14.61
N LEU A 162 -20.01 -4.38 14.67
CA LEU A 162 -20.55 -5.54 15.40
C LEU A 162 -20.25 -5.53 16.91
N SER A 163 -19.45 -4.58 17.42
CA SER A 163 -19.04 -4.51 18.84
C SER A 163 -18.58 -5.88 19.39
N SER A 164 -17.81 -6.62 18.57
CA SER A 164 -17.36 -7.98 18.89
C SER A 164 -16.49 -8.01 20.14
N VAL A 165 -16.69 -9.04 20.97
CA VAL A 165 -15.83 -9.32 22.13
C VAL A 165 -14.55 -10.04 21.70
N ALA A 166 -14.55 -10.73 20.55
CA ALA A 166 -13.37 -11.36 19.99
C ALA A 166 -12.56 -10.34 19.15
N PRO A 167 -11.22 -10.29 19.30
CA PRO A 167 -10.39 -9.39 18.52
C PRO A 167 -10.38 -9.75 17.04
N THR A 168 -9.96 -8.80 16.21
CA THR A 168 -9.78 -9.07 14.77
C THR A 168 -8.50 -9.86 14.55
N VAL A 169 -8.60 -11.04 13.94
CA VAL A 169 -7.47 -11.91 13.63
C VAL A 169 -7.41 -12.15 12.13
N ILE A 170 -6.31 -11.72 11.51
CA ILE A 170 -6.10 -11.79 10.08
C ILE A 170 -4.86 -12.63 9.80
N LEU A 171 -4.96 -13.55 8.85
CA LEU A 171 -3.82 -14.31 8.34
C LEU A 171 -3.44 -13.84 6.94
N LEU A 172 -2.27 -13.21 6.81
CA LEU A 172 -1.66 -12.85 5.53
C LEU A 172 -0.89 -14.06 4.99
N ARG A 173 -1.34 -14.58 3.84
CA ARG A 173 -0.78 -15.76 3.17
C ARG A 173 -0.23 -15.36 1.81
N GLY A 174 0.52 -16.24 1.16
CA GLY A 174 1.07 -16.01 -0.18
C GLY A 174 2.59 -15.99 -0.19
N PRO A 175 3.22 -15.74 -1.34
CA PRO A 175 4.65 -15.95 -1.49
C PRO A 175 5.50 -14.89 -0.78
N SER A 176 6.74 -15.25 -0.45
CA SER A 176 7.70 -14.30 0.11
C SER A 176 7.98 -13.14 -0.87
N GLY A 177 8.25 -11.93 -0.36
CA GLY A 177 8.57 -10.76 -1.18
C GLY A 177 7.39 -10.00 -1.79
N HIS A 178 6.15 -10.36 -1.44
CA HIS A 178 4.93 -9.76 -2.00
C HIS A 178 4.25 -8.72 -1.09
N GLY A 179 4.93 -8.20 -0.07
CA GLY A 179 4.39 -7.11 0.76
C GLY A 179 3.60 -7.55 2.00
N LYS A 180 3.77 -8.78 2.48
CA LYS A 180 3.13 -9.31 3.72
C LYS A 180 3.63 -8.66 5.04
N ILE A 181 4.03 -7.39 5.06
CA ILE A 181 4.71 -6.76 6.21
C ILE A 181 3.72 -6.01 7.12
N GLY A 182 3.91 -6.10 8.45
CA GLY A 182 3.00 -5.52 9.46
C GLY A 182 3.14 -4.02 9.73
N SER A 183 4.23 -3.36 9.34
CA SER A 183 4.41 -1.89 9.51
C SER A 183 3.48 -1.04 8.65
N LEU A 184 2.70 -1.69 7.77
CA LEU A 184 1.81 -1.10 6.80
C LEU A 184 0.81 -0.11 7.41
N LEU A 185 0.32 -0.33 8.64
CA LEU A 185 -0.86 0.38 9.13
C LEU A 185 -0.58 1.78 9.73
N GLY A 186 0.68 2.21 9.84
CA GLY A 186 1.00 3.52 10.44
C GLY A 186 0.57 3.68 11.90
N ILE A 187 0.22 2.58 12.56
CA ILE A 187 -0.20 2.50 13.97
C ILE A 187 0.90 1.86 14.82
N PRO A 188 0.88 2.03 16.16
CA PRO A 188 1.78 1.31 17.05
C PRO A 188 1.67 -0.20 16.81
N THR A 189 2.77 -0.82 16.38
CA THR A 189 2.83 -2.24 16.06
C THR A 189 3.81 -2.92 17.01
N HIS A 190 3.42 -4.10 17.50
CA HIS A 190 4.30 -5.01 18.22
C HIS A 190 4.52 -6.23 17.34
N ILE A 191 5.78 -6.49 16.99
CA ILE A 191 6.15 -7.56 16.06
C ILE A 191 6.80 -8.68 16.84
N VAL A 192 6.23 -9.88 16.72
CA VAL A 192 6.75 -11.10 17.35
C VAL A 192 7.31 -12.02 16.28
N ASN A 193 8.56 -12.42 16.45
CA ASN A 193 9.18 -13.42 15.59
C ASN A 193 8.83 -14.84 16.07
N MET A 194 7.91 -15.47 15.33
CA MET A 194 7.39 -16.80 15.67
C MET A 194 8.46 -17.91 15.58
N THR A 195 9.51 -17.75 14.76
CA THR A 195 10.62 -18.73 14.64
C THR A 195 11.53 -18.79 15.86
N THR A 196 11.51 -17.75 16.68
CA THR A 196 12.37 -17.66 17.87
C THR A 196 11.65 -18.09 19.14
N LEU A 197 10.36 -18.41 19.04
CA LEU A 197 9.55 -18.83 20.18
C LEU A 197 9.89 -20.28 20.53
N ARG A 198 10.44 -20.48 21.73
CA ARG A 198 10.70 -21.81 22.29
C ARG A 198 9.64 -22.21 23.31
N SER A 199 8.88 -21.24 23.81
CA SER A 199 7.81 -21.45 24.76
C SER A 199 6.65 -20.46 24.58
N THR A 200 5.50 -20.80 25.17
CA THR A 200 4.32 -19.92 25.25
C THR A 200 4.61 -18.61 26.01
N HIS A 201 5.58 -18.62 26.93
CA HIS A 201 5.95 -17.44 27.71
C HIS A 201 6.72 -16.41 26.85
N ASP A 202 7.46 -16.88 25.84
CA ASP A 202 8.30 -16.03 24.99
C ASP A 202 7.45 -15.09 24.13
N LEU A 203 6.24 -15.51 23.75
CA LEU A 203 5.31 -14.70 22.97
C LEU A 203 5.00 -13.37 23.69
N TRP A 204 4.72 -13.45 24.98
CA TRP A 204 4.29 -12.31 25.81
C TRP A 204 5.45 -11.51 26.43
N GLN A 205 6.68 -12.00 26.31
CA GLN A 205 7.89 -11.31 26.77
C GLN A 205 8.77 -10.81 25.62
N SER A 206 8.39 -11.09 24.37
CA SER A 206 9.15 -10.66 23.21
C SER A 206 9.27 -9.14 23.15
N PHE A 207 10.51 -8.66 23.03
CA PHE A 207 10.78 -7.27 22.65
C PHE A 207 10.42 -7.13 21.16
N SER A 208 9.88 -5.97 20.76
CA SER A 208 9.54 -5.72 19.36
C SER A 208 10.80 -5.88 18.49
N MET A 209 10.82 -6.87 17.60
CA MET A 209 11.96 -7.17 16.73
C MET A 209 11.66 -6.85 15.26
N SER A 210 12.73 -6.75 14.46
CA SER A 210 12.70 -6.48 13.01
C SER A 210 11.83 -7.51 12.23
N PRO A 211 11.08 -7.07 11.18
CA PRO A 211 9.88 -7.73 10.62
C PRO A 211 10.06 -9.04 9.83
N TYR A 212 11.20 -9.71 9.93
CA TYR A 212 11.43 -10.93 9.16
C TYR A 212 11.06 -12.16 10.00
N LYS A 213 9.90 -12.79 9.75
CA LYS A 213 9.65 -14.26 9.69
C LYS A 213 8.20 -14.68 9.99
N GLU A 214 7.90 -15.93 9.61
CA GLU A 214 6.57 -16.53 9.40
C GLU A 214 6.08 -17.41 10.57
N ILE A 215 4.76 -17.52 10.76
CA ILE A 215 4.11 -18.20 11.91
C ILE A 215 4.19 -19.73 11.90
N GLU A 216 4.22 -20.36 10.73
CA GLU A 216 4.30 -21.81 10.53
C GLU A 216 5.67 -22.40 10.87
N LYS A 217 6.68 -21.55 11.01
CA LYS A 217 8.06 -21.96 11.33
C LYS A 217 8.31 -21.98 12.84
N THR A 218 7.24 -22.03 13.65
CA THR A 218 7.34 -22.16 15.11
C THR A 218 7.80 -23.58 15.46
N GLU A 219 8.89 -23.73 16.20
CA GLU A 219 9.46 -25.05 16.55
C GLU A 219 8.53 -25.88 17.46
N ASP A 220 7.75 -25.22 18.32
CA ASP A 220 6.74 -25.85 19.18
C ASP A 220 5.33 -25.42 18.76
N GLU A 221 4.57 -26.31 18.11
CA GLU A 221 3.16 -26.07 17.75
C GLU A 221 2.30 -25.69 18.96
N LYS A 222 2.65 -26.13 20.18
CA LYS A 222 1.93 -25.78 21.41
C LYS A 222 2.09 -24.32 21.78
N ALA A 223 3.12 -23.63 21.29
CA ALA A 223 3.26 -22.19 21.45
C ALA A 223 2.06 -21.46 20.82
N LEU A 224 1.55 -21.95 19.68
CA LEU A 224 0.38 -21.36 19.01
C LEU A 224 -0.91 -21.54 19.81
N TRP A 225 -1.02 -22.56 20.67
CA TRP A 225 -2.21 -22.74 21.51
C TRP A 225 -2.39 -21.63 22.54
N SER A 226 -1.30 -20.93 22.90
CA SER A 226 -1.39 -19.74 23.77
C SER A 226 -2.19 -18.60 23.14
N LEU A 227 -2.39 -18.61 21.82
CA LEU A 227 -3.17 -17.62 21.08
C LEU A 227 -4.69 -17.89 21.12
N LEU A 228 -5.12 -19.11 21.46
CA LEU A 228 -6.53 -19.50 21.44
C LEU A 228 -7.38 -18.61 22.35
N MET A 229 -6.96 -18.42 23.59
CA MET A 229 -7.67 -17.60 24.58
C MET A 229 -7.70 -16.10 24.22
N PRO A 230 -6.57 -15.47 23.85
CA PRO A 230 -6.58 -14.10 23.34
C PRO A 230 -7.50 -13.92 22.14
N TRP A 231 -7.48 -14.83 21.16
CA TRP A 231 -8.26 -14.71 19.93
C TRP A 231 -9.75 -15.00 20.11
N GLU A 232 -10.13 -15.74 21.15
CA GLU A 232 -11.54 -16.06 21.45
C GLU A 232 -12.18 -15.05 22.40
N LEU A 233 -11.50 -14.72 23.49
CA LEU A 233 -12.07 -13.91 24.57
C LEU A 233 -11.56 -12.48 24.60
N GLY A 234 -10.56 -12.16 23.78
CA GLY A 234 -9.91 -10.85 23.80
C GLY A 234 -9.18 -10.56 25.10
N ARG A 235 -8.77 -11.59 25.84
CA ARG A 235 -8.06 -11.45 27.12
C ARG A 235 -6.95 -12.49 27.25
N CYS A 236 -5.83 -12.08 27.84
CA CYS A 236 -4.74 -12.99 28.15
C CYS A 236 -4.11 -12.68 29.52
N SER A 237 -3.53 -13.69 30.16
CA SER A 237 -2.77 -13.54 31.40
C SER A 237 -1.31 -13.89 31.13
N VAL A 238 -0.41 -12.93 31.28
CA VAL A 238 1.03 -13.13 31.03
C VAL A 238 1.69 -13.96 32.14
N LYS A 239 1.15 -13.93 33.37
CA LYS A 239 1.56 -14.78 34.50
C LYS A 239 0.36 -15.13 35.37
N THR A 240 0.38 -16.33 35.96
CA THR A 240 -0.62 -16.78 36.94
C THR A 240 -0.76 -15.76 38.07
N GLY A 241 -1.99 -15.32 38.35
CA GLY A 241 -2.29 -14.36 39.43
C GLY A 241 -2.09 -12.87 39.10
N LYS A 242 -1.69 -12.51 37.87
CA LYS A 242 -1.63 -11.11 37.42
C LYS A 242 -2.89 -10.68 36.67
N ARG A 243 -3.14 -9.36 36.64
CA ARG A 243 -4.26 -8.73 35.92
C ARG A 243 -4.26 -9.17 34.46
N HIS A 244 -5.44 -9.55 33.95
CA HIS A 244 -5.63 -9.85 32.54
C HIS A 244 -5.34 -8.62 31.67
N ILE A 245 -4.61 -8.84 30.59
CA ILE A 245 -4.42 -7.85 29.52
C ILE A 245 -5.63 -7.96 28.60
N ASP A 246 -6.25 -6.81 28.32
CA ASP A 246 -7.33 -6.69 27.36
C ASP A 246 -6.74 -6.50 25.96
N VAL A 247 -7.03 -7.43 25.06
CA VAL A 247 -6.57 -7.43 23.67
C VAL A 247 -7.73 -7.32 22.68
N ARG A 248 -8.95 -6.96 23.13
CA ARG A 248 -10.14 -6.83 22.27
C ARG A 248 -9.97 -5.81 21.15
N ASN A 249 -9.25 -4.73 21.44
CA ASN A 249 -8.97 -3.66 20.48
C ASN A 249 -7.63 -3.85 19.74
N VAL A 250 -7.05 -5.05 19.81
CA VAL A 250 -5.82 -5.40 19.09
C VAL A 250 -6.20 -6.08 17.77
N ILE A 251 -5.58 -5.64 16.68
CA ILE A 251 -5.62 -6.33 15.39
C ILE A 251 -4.44 -7.30 15.35
N TRP A 252 -4.72 -8.59 15.25
CA TRP A 252 -3.71 -9.63 15.13
C TRP A 252 -3.43 -9.91 13.66
N LEU A 253 -2.18 -9.76 13.25
CA LEU A 253 -1.71 -10.08 11.90
C LEU A 253 -0.73 -11.26 11.97
N GLY A 254 -1.12 -12.41 11.43
CA GLY A 254 -0.24 -13.56 11.26
C GLY A 254 0.24 -13.65 9.82
N THR A 255 1.55 -13.72 9.59
CA THR A 255 2.15 -13.83 8.25
C THR A 255 2.69 -15.24 8.02
N SER A 256 2.54 -15.75 6.80
CA SER A 256 2.95 -17.11 6.47
C SER A 256 3.12 -17.34 4.97
N ASN A 257 3.93 -18.33 4.60
CA ASN A 257 4.09 -18.84 3.23
C ASN A 257 3.20 -20.04 2.94
N VAL A 258 2.40 -20.51 3.90
CA VAL A 258 1.48 -21.63 3.69
C VAL A 258 0.54 -21.36 2.52
N GLY A 259 0.54 -22.30 1.56
CA GLY A 259 -0.25 -22.25 0.34
C GLY A 259 0.29 -21.30 -0.72
N GLU A 260 1.57 -20.91 -0.65
CA GLU A 260 2.21 -20.13 -1.72
C GLU A 260 2.22 -20.85 -3.07
N ASP A 261 2.35 -22.18 -3.06
CA ASP A 261 2.27 -23.02 -4.25
C ASP A 261 0.89 -22.91 -4.91
N LEU A 262 -0.18 -23.02 -4.11
CA LEU A 262 -1.56 -22.84 -4.58
C LEU A 262 -1.75 -21.43 -5.17
N VAL A 263 -1.17 -20.39 -4.56
CA VAL A 263 -1.29 -19.02 -5.05
C VAL A 263 -0.60 -18.89 -6.42
N PHE A 264 0.60 -19.44 -6.59
CA PHE A 264 1.30 -19.41 -7.87
C PHE A 264 0.59 -20.26 -8.94
N ASP A 265 0.14 -21.47 -8.59
CA ASP A 265 -0.58 -22.35 -9.51
C ASP A 265 -1.89 -21.70 -9.98
N TYR A 266 -2.63 -21.09 -9.05
CA TYR A 266 -3.85 -20.35 -9.37
C TYR A 266 -3.54 -19.18 -10.29
N ASP A 267 -2.54 -18.36 -9.97
CA ASP A 267 -2.17 -17.19 -10.77
C ASP A 267 -1.74 -17.58 -12.19
N ALA A 268 -0.94 -18.64 -12.33
CA ALA A 268 -0.52 -19.18 -13.62
C ALA A 268 -1.69 -19.76 -14.44
N SER A 269 -2.77 -20.20 -13.79
CA SER A 269 -3.96 -20.74 -14.44
C SER A 269 -4.95 -19.66 -14.91
N ARG A 270 -4.76 -18.40 -14.50
CA ARG A 270 -5.64 -17.28 -14.88
C ARG A 270 -5.57 -17.02 -16.38
N HIS A 271 -6.65 -16.48 -16.94
CA HIS A 271 -6.69 -16.12 -18.35
C HIS A 271 -5.64 -15.06 -18.72
N ASN A 272 -5.42 -14.07 -17.83
CA ASN A 272 -4.45 -12.99 -18.02
C ASN A 272 -3.61 -12.73 -16.74
N PRO A 273 -2.54 -13.52 -16.49
CA PRO A 273 -1.69 -13.38 -15.32
C PRO A 273 -0.98 -12.01 -15.24
N GLU A 274 -0.72 -11.39 -16.39
CA GLU A 274 -0.08 -10.07 -16.49
C GLU A 274 -0.92 -8.92 -15.92
N THR A 275 -2.23 -9.14 -15.75
CA THR A 275 -3.17 -8.14 -15.24
C THR A 275 -3.44 -8.33 -13.74
N ALA A 276 -3.76 -7.24 -13.05
CA ALA A 276 -4.13 -7.28 -11.63
C ALA A 276 -5.28 -8.26 -11.37
N THR A 277 -5.20 -9.01 -10.27
CA THR A 277 -6.23 -9.97 -9.88
C THR A 277 -7.57 -9.28 -9.62
N THR A 278 -8.61 -9.75 -10.29
CA THR A 278 -9.98 -9.26 -10.11
C THR A 278 -10.53 -9.69 -8.75
N ARG A 279 -11.63 -9.05 -8.32
CA ARG A 279 -12.27 -9.38 -7.05
C ARG A 279 -12.84 -10.80 -7.05
N GLU A 280 -13.37 -11.23 -8.19
CA GLU A 280 -13.99 -12.54 -8.38
C GLU A 280 -12.94 -13.65 -8.27
N GLU A 281 -11.83 -13.51 -9.01
CA GLU A 281 -10.66 -14.40 -8.91
C GLU A 281 -10.12 -14.45 -7.48
N TYR A 282 -10.03 -13.29 -6.81
CA TYR A 282 -9.52 -13.21 -5.45
C TYR A 282 -10.40 -13.95 -4.43
N ILE A 283 -11.72 -13.88 -4.57
CA ILE A 283 -12.66 -14.59 -3.70
C ILE A 283 -12.57 -16.10 -3.91
N GLU A 284 -12.43 -16.54 -5.17
CA GLU A 284 -12.19 -17.94 -5.50
C GLU A 284 -10.90 -18.44 -4.86
N LEU A 285 -9.79 -17.68 -4.99
CA LEU A 285 -8.51 -18.02 -4.37
C LEU A 285 -8.62 -18.14 -2.84
N ILE A 286 -9.33 -17.22 -2.17
CA ILE A 286 -9.60 -17.33 -0.73
C ILE A 286 -10.32 -18.66 -0.41
N SER A 287 -11.31 -19.04 -1.22
CA SER A 287 -12.11 -20.25 -0.99
C SER A 287 -11.27 -21.53 -1.11
N LEU A 288 -10.29 -21.54 -2.02
CA LEU A 288 -9.36 -22.64 -2.21
C LEU A 288 -8.26 -22.69 -1.13
N LEU A 289 -7.79 -21.52 -0.69
CA LEU A 289 -6.69 -21.42 0.26
C LEU A 289 -7.11 -21.74 1.70
N ARG A 290 -8.34 -21.37 2.09
CA ARG A 290 -8.81 -21.53 3.47
C ARG A 290 -8.78 -22.99 3.97
N PRO A 291 -9.24 -24.00 3.22
CA PRO A 291 -9.11 -25.41 3.61
C PRO A 291 -7.65 -25.84 3.83
N ARG A 292 -6.74 -25.41 2.96
CA ARG A 292 -5.32 -25.74 3.05
C ARG A 292 -4.66 -25.14 4.30
N VAL A 293 -4.99 -23.89 4.61
CA VAL A 293 -4.59 -23.25 5.87
C VAL A 293 -5.18 -23.98 7.08
N SER A 294 -6.43 -24.44 7.00
CA SER A 294 -7.07 -25.23 8.07
C SER A 294 -6.36 -26.53 8.35
N ALA A 295 -5.94 -27.24 7.30
CA ALA A 295 -5.28 -28.54 7.41
C ALA A 295 -3.91 -28.40 8.09
N GLN A 296 -3.18 -27.32 7.81
CA GLN A 296 -1.83 -27.11 8.35
C GLN A 296 -1.81 -26.38 9.70
N SER A 297 -2.65 -25.36 9.90
CA SER A 297 -2.67 -24.58 11.15
C SER A 297 -3.63 -25.16 12.21
N GLY A 298 -4.42 -26.19 11.86
CA GLY A 298 -5.42 -26.79 12.72
C GLY A 298 -6.74 -26.02 12.78
N ALA A 299 -7.86 -26.76 12.81
CA ALA A 299 -9.20 -26.19 12.81
C ALA A 299 -9.49 -25.29 14.03
N SER A 300 -8.85 -25.56 15.17
CA SER A 300 -9.02 -24.78 16.40
C SER A 300 -8.48 -23.35 16.25
N LEU A 301 -7.33 -23.16 15.61
CA LEU A 301 -6.81 -21.82 15.36
C LEU A 301 -7.63 -21.12 14.27
N LEU A 302 -7.93 -21.83 13.18
CA LEU A 302 -8.64 -21.23 12.05
C LEU A 302 -10.07 -20.80 12.38
N SER A 303 -10.76 -21.47 13.31
CA SER A 303 -12.10 -21.07 13.74
C SER A 303 -12.15 -19.69 14.42
N ARG A 304 -11.00 -19.21 14.92
CA ARG A 304 -10.83 -17.91 15.58
C ARG A 304 -10.23 -16.86 14.65
N VAL A 305 -9.86 -17.24 13.43
CA VAL A 305 -9.37 -16.32 12.40
C VAL A 305 -10.57 -15.65 11.73
N THR A 306 -10.60 -14.32 11.78
CA THR A 306 -11.62 -13.51 11.12
C THR A 306 -11.55 -13.65 9.60
N THR A 307 -10.35 -13.56 9.01
CA THR A 307 -10.16 -13.73 7.57
C THR A 307 -8.76 -14.21 7.21
N VAL A 308 -8.66 -14.90 6.07
CA VAL A 308 -7.39 -15.27 5.41
C VAL A 308 -7.27 -14.40 4.17
N LEU A 309 -6.17 -13.66 4.05
CA LEU A 309 -5.89 -12.75 2.94
C LEU A 309 -4.69 -13.28 2.15
N PRO A 310 -4.90 -13.90 0.98
CA PRO A 310 -3.82 -14.21 0.05
C PRO A 310 -3.20 -12.91 -0.48
N PHE A 311 -1.87 -12.88 -0.53
CA PHE A 311 -1.08 -11.93 -1.28
C PHE A 311 -0.69 -12.63 -2.58
N VAL A 312 -0.93 -11.95 -3.68
CA VAL A 312 -0.83 -12.51 -5.03
C VAL A 312 0.43 -12.01 -5.73
N PRO A 313 0.92 -12.71 -6.76
CA PRO A 313 2.00 -12.21 -7.62
C PRO A 313 1.68 -10.83 -8.19
N PHE A 314 2.72 -10.03 -8.39
CA PHE A 314 2.56 -8.69 -8.94
C PHE A 314 2.25 -8.72 -10.43
N SER A 315 1.29 -7.90 -10.85
CA SER A 315 0.99 -7.65 -12.25
C SER A 315 2.13 -6.92 -12.97
N ARG A 316 2.08 -6.83 -14.29
CA ARG A 316 3.10 -6.10 -15.06
C ARG A 316 3.20 -4.63 -14.66
N ASP A 317 2.06 -3.98 -14.50
CA ASP A 317 1.98 -2.56 -14.12
C ASP A 317 2.52 -2.36 -12.70
N GLU A 318 2.24 -3.31 -11.80
CA GLU A 318 2.76 -3.29 -10.43
C GLU A 318 4.29 -3.49 -10.41
N ASN A 319 4.82 -4.42 -11.21
CA ASN A 319 6.27 -4.60 -11.35
C ASN A 319 6.95 -3.35 -11.92
N MET A 320 6.34 -2.69 -12.90
CA MET A 320 6.82 -1.42 -13.44
C MET A 320 6.85 -0.34 -12.37
N ALA A 321 5.76 -0.17 -11.61
CA ALA A 321 5.68 0.82 -10.54
C ALA A 321 6.69 0.54 -9.41
N ILE A 322 6.83 -0.72 -8.97
CA ILE A 322 7.83 -1.13 -7.97
C ILE A 322 9.24 -0.80 -8.45
N THR A 323 9.54 -1.12 -9.72
CA THR A 323 10.88 -0.88 -10.30
C THR A 323 11.18 0.61 -10.38
N ALA A 324 10.21 1.41 -10.84
CA ALA A 324 10.35 2.87 -10.92
C ALA A 324 10.52 3.50 -9.53
N GLU A 325 9.66 3.14 -8.56
CA GLU A 325 9.76 3.63 -7.18
C GLU A 325 11.11 3.27 -6.54
N THR A 326 11.59 2.04 -6.78
CA THR A 326 12.90 1.60 -6.31
C THR A 326 14.04 2.40 -6.96
N LEU A 327 13.94 2.69 -8.26
CA LEU A 327 14.96 3.44 -8.98
C LEU A 327 15.09 4.87 -8.43
N TYR A 328 13.98 5.57 -8.22
CA TYR A 328 14.00 6.90 -7.61
C TYR A 328 14.51 6.86 -6.16
N SER A 329 14.09 5.86 -5.37
CA SER A 329 14.52 5.72 -3.97
C SER A 329 16.01 5.42 -3.82
N LEU A 330 16.60 4.59 -4.70
CA LEU A 330 18.01 4.21 -4.64
C LEU A 330 18.93 5.15 -5.42
N GLY A 331 18.44 5.74 -6.50
CA GLY A 331 19.23 6.54 -7.43
C GLY A 331 19.41 8.00 -7.03
N GLY A 332 18.51 8.55 -6.20
CA GLY A 332 18.59 9.93 -5.71
C GLY A 332 18.78 10.95 -6.84
N ASP A 333 19.59 11.97 -6.58
CA ASP A 333 19.87 13.09 -7.50
C ASP A 333 20.36 12.65 -8.89
N GLN A 334 21.00 11.48 -9.01
CA GLN A 334 21.49 11.02 -10.31
C GLN A 334 20.34 10.72 -11.28
N VAL A 335 19.26 10.11 -10.77
CA VAL A 335 18.09 9.76 -11.59
C VAL A 335 17.31 11.00 -11.99
N GLU A 336 17.30 12.05 -11.16
CA GLU A 336 16.66 13.34 -11.49
C GLU A 336 17.30 14.02 -12.71
N THR A 337 18.59 13.75 -12.98
CA THR A 337 19.30 14.32 -14.14
C THR A 337 19.21 13.47 -15.41
N MET A 338 18.66 12.26 -15.32
CA MET A 338 18.58 11.34 -16.47
C MET A 338 17.45 11.71 -17.44
N SER A 339 17.63 11.38 -18.71
CA SER A 339 16.54 11.53 -19.67
C SER A 339 15.42 10.50 -19.39
N PRO A 340 14.14 10.82 -19.67
CA PRO A 340 13.04 9.85 -19.52
C PRO A 340 13.26 8.54 -20.28
N GLN A 341 13.95 8.59 -21.42
CA GLN A 341 14.27 7.42 -22.25
C GLN A 341 15.29 6.50 -21.56
N ASP A 342 16.27 7.08 -20.86
CA ASP A 342 17.26 6.31 -20.10
C ASP A 342 16.62 5.64 -18.89
N ILE A 343 15.71 6.34 -18.20
CA ILE A 343 14.91 5.81 -17.09
C ILE A 343 14.06 4.62 -17.57
N GLU A 344 13.34 4.78 -18.68
CA GLU A 344 12.52 3.71 -19.26
C GLU A 344 13.36 2.48 -19.68
N SER A 345 14.55 2.72 -20.23
CA SER A 345 15.50 1.67 -20.59
C SER A 345 16.01 0.91 -19.35
N LEU A 346 16.35 1.61 -18.26
CA LEU A 346 16.76 1.00 -17.00
C LEU A 346 15.65 0.15 -16.39
N ILE A 347 14.43 0.69 -16.33
CA ILE A 347 13.24 -0.04 -15.85
C ILE A 347 13.03 -1.30 -16.68
N SER A 348 12.98 -1.17 -18.02
CA SER A 348 12.80 -2.29 -18.94
C SER A 348 13.88 -3.36 -18.79
N ARG A 349 15.13 -2.96 -18.54
CA ARG A 349 16.22 -3.89 -18.24
C ARG A 349 16.02 -4.58 -16.90
N ALA A 350 15.63 -3.87 -15.84
CA ALA A 350 15.43 -4.45 -14.50
C ALA A 350 14.26 -5.44 -14.47
N LEU A 351 13.18 -5.15 -15.18
CA LEU A 351 12.01 -6.03 -15.30
C LEU A 351 12.35 -7.40 -15.90
N LYS A 352 13.32 -7.47 -16.82
CA LYS A 352 13.79 -8.76 -17.38
C LYS A 352 14.43 -9.68 -16.34
N SER A 353 14.83 -9.14 -15.19
CA SER A 353 15.40 -9.88 -14.07
C SER A 353 14.37 -10.21 -12.98
N TYR A 354 13.08 -9.91 -13.22
CA TYR A 354 12.01 -10.24 -12.28
C TYR A 354 11.86 -11.75 -12.10
N LEU A 355 11.76 -12.17 -10.85
CA LEU A 355 11.47 -13.54 -10.47
C LEU A 355 10.24 -13.56 -9.56
N ALA A 356 9.13 -14.14 -10.06
CA ALA A 356 7.87 -14.20 -9.33
C ALA A 356 8.02 -14.87 -7.95
N VAL A 357 8.87 -15.89 -7.81
CA VAL A 357 9.13 -16.58 -6.54
C VAL A 357 9.75 -15.67 -5.48
N GLU A 358 10.53 -14.66 -5.90
CA GLU A 358 11.18 -13.71 -4.98
C GLU A 358 10.37 -12.41 -4.78
N GLY A 359 9.33 -12.20 -5.59
CA GLY A 359 8.53 -10.99 -5.62
C GLY A 359 9.39 -9.74 -5.87
N ALA A 360 9.04 -8.65 -5.18
CA ALA A 360 9.69 -7.35 -5.35
C ALA A 360 11.19 -7.38 -5.02
N ARG A 361 11.67 -8.33 -4.21
CA ARG A 361 13.09 -8.44 -3.84
C ARG A 361 14.01 -8.66 -5.04
N SER A 362 13.51 -9.34 -6.09
CA SER A 362 14.25 -9.51 -7.34
C SER A 362 14.46 -8.17 -8.04
N LEU A 363 13.42 -7.31 -8.07
CA LEU A 363 13.48 -5.97 -8.64
C LEU A 363 14.40 -5.04 -7.85
N TYR A 364 14.30 -5.04 -6.52
CA TYR A 364 15.20 -4.28 -5.64
C TYR A 364 16.67 -4.60 -5.92
N ARG A 365 16.98 -5.89 -6.05
CA ARG A 365 18.33 -6.36 -6.38
C ARG A 365 18.74 -5.97 -7.80
N ALA A 366 17.84 -6.11 -8.77
CA ALA A 366 18.11 -5.80 -10.16
C ALA A 366 18.40 -4.30 -10.38
N VAL A 367 17.65 -3.42 -9.70
CA VAL A 367 17.90 -1.99 -9.71
C VAL A 367 19.22 -1.68 -9.00
N SER A 368 19.40 -2.16 -7.76
CA SER A 368 20.63 -1.91 -6.99
C SER A 368 21.90 -2.33 -7.73
N ASN A 369 21.91 -3.51 -8.36
CA ASN A 369 23.07 -3.98 -9.12
C ASN A 369 23.38 -3.07 -10.33
N LYS A 370 22.36 -2.50 -10.97
CA LYS A 370 22.53 -1.62 -12.14
C LYS A 370 22.86 -0.20 -11.75
N SER A 371 22.42 0.24 -10.57
CA SER A 371 22.80 1.53 -10.02
C SER A 371 24.25 1.58 -9.55
N ILE A 372 24.89 0.43 -9.33
CA ILE A 372 26.34 0.36 -9.02
C ILE A 372 27.19 0.46 -10.30
N GLU A 373 26.62 0.25 -11.49
CA GLU A 373 27.32 0.36 -12.78
C GLU A 373 27.31 1.77 -13.38
N PHE A 374 26.89 2.80 -12.63
CA PHE A 374 26.99 4.19 -13.08
C PHE A 374 28.46 4.65 -13.05
N PRO A 375 29.00 5.19 -14.16
CA PRO A 375 30.39 5.65 -14.25
C PRO A 375 30.69 6.89 -13.39
#